data_AF-A0A2E7TSP1-F1
#
_entry.id   AF-A0A2E7TSP1-F1
#
_cell.length_a   1.000
_cell.length_b   1.000
_cell.length_c   1.000
_cell.angle_alpha   90.00
_cell.angle_beta   90.00
_cell.angle_gamma   90.00
#
_symmetry.space_group_name_H-M   'P 1'
#
loop_
_entity.id
_entity.type
_entity.pdbx_description
1 polymer ?
#
loop_
_entity_poly.entity_id
_entity_poly.type
_entity_poly.pdbx_seq_one_letter_code
_entity_poly.pdbx_strand_id
1 'polypeptide(L)'
;MIQIQNKNLNPIKEQYELANFVIETVSKVNPVLHSDLEYNYPEAWVYLNEYFNGFVYESLYQNLIRGQKVGVYHKQFKPEIVARFFATRIDIIFDGELFPSYEFNFKDIYIEYLMYHMNSIVSDEGKRILNTLDFKLLTNAAR
;
A
#
# COMPACT_ATOMS: atom_id res chain seq x y z
N MET A 1 7.41 -4.68 7.80
CA MET A 1 7.28 -3.21 7.66
C MET A 1 8.27 -2.41 8.52
N ILE A 2 8.31 -2.58 9.85
CA ILE A 2 9.23 -1.81 10.73
C ILE A 2 10.71 -1.89 10.28
N GLN A 3 11.19 -3.08 9.94
CA GLN A 3 12.58 -3.27 9.46
C GLN A 3 12.89 -2.46 8.20
N ILE A 4 11.91 -2.29 7.30
CA ILE A 4 12.05 -1.50 6.07
C ILE A 4 12.13 -0.01 6.42
N GLN A 5 11.25 0.47 7.29
CA GLN A 5 11.23 1.87 7.74
C GLN A 5 12.55 2.27 8.43
N ASN A 6 13.15 1.36 9.20
CA ASN A 6 14.42 1.59 9.88
C ASN A 6 15.62 1.78 8.94
N LYS A 7 15.51 1.37 7.67
CA LYS A 7 16.55 1.64 6.65
C LYS A 7 16.63 3.11 6.27
N ASN A 8 15.61 3.92 6.63
CA ASN A 8 15.52 5.35 6.34
C ASN A 8 15.81 5.67 4.86
N LEU A 9 15.21 4.88 3.96
CA LEU A 9 15.38 5.03 2.52
C LEU A 9 14.77 6.36 2.04
N ASN A 10 15.04 6.68 0.77
CA ASN A 10 14.19 7.64 0.08
C ASN A 10 12.72 7.18 0.16
N PRO A 11 11.75 8.05 0.48
CA PRO A 11 10.34 7.65 0.68
C PRO A 11 9.73 6.83 -0.46
N ILE A 12 10.12 7.10 -1.71
CA ILE A 12 9.65 6.33 -2.88
C ILE A 12 10.26 4.92 -2.89
N LYS A 13 11.55 4.80 -2.56
CA LYS A 13 12.22 3.48 -2.45
C LYS A 13 11.70 2.67 -1.28
N GLU A 14 11.34 3.35 -0.19
CA GLU A 14 10.67 2.72 0.95
C GLU A 14 9.32 2.13 0.54
N GLN A 15 8.50 2.88 -0.22
CA GLN A 15 7.24 2.36 -0.76
C GLN A 15 7.46 1.16 -1.70
N TYR A 16 8.52 1.16 -2.50
CA TYR A 16 8.87 0.01 -3.33
C TYR A 16 9.21 -1.24 -2.51
N GLU A 17 10.02 -1.11 -1.46
CA GLU A 17 10.31 -2.25 -0.57
C GLU A 17 9.06 -2.71 0.21
N LEU A 18 8.22 -1.78 0.66
CA LEU A 18 6.96 -2.10 1.32
C LEU A 18 6.01 -2.83 0.37
N ALA A 19 5.92 -2.39 -0.88
CA ALA A 19 5.10 -3.05 -1.90
C ALA A 19 5.55 -4.48 -2.12
N ASN A 20 6.85 -4.74 -2.23
CA ASN A 20 7.36 -6.10 -2.35
C ASN A 20 6.97 -6.97 -1.14
N PHE A 21 7.15 -6.44 0.07
CA PHE A 21 6.76 -7.14 1.29
C PHE A 21 5.26 -7.46 1.35
N VAL A 22 4.40 -6.50 0.96
CA VAL A 22 2.94 -6.70 0.91
C VAL A 22 2.59 -7.77 -0.11
N ILE A 23 3.15 -7.69 -1.32
CA ILE A 23 2.94 -8.70 -2.37
C ILE A 23 3.36 -10.08 -1.85
N GLU A 24 4.53 -10.24 -1.24
CA GLU A 24 5.02 -11.55 -0.75
C GLU A 24 4.23 -12.12 0.44
N THR A 25 3.62 -11.25 1.24
CA THR A 25 2.92 -11.63 2.47
C THR A 25 1.44 -11.86 2.23
N VAL A 26 0.78 -10.93 1.54
CA VAL A 26 -0.67 -10.89 1.38
C VAL A 26 -1.14 -11.73 0.19
N SER A 27 -0.34 -11.90 -0.87
CA SER A 27 -0.70 -12.80 -1.98
C SER A 27 -0.91 -14.26 -1.57
N LYS A 28 -0.42 -14.64 -0.39
CA LYS A 28 -0.59 -15.98 0.20
C LYS A 28 -1.89 -16.15 0.99
N VAL A 29 -2.62 -15.06 1.22
CA VAL A 29 -3.86 -15.06 1.98
C VAL A 29 -5.02 -15.40 1.03
N ASN A 30 -5.95 -16.25 1.48
CA ASN A 30 -7.15 -16.58 0.71
C ASN A 30 -8.00 -15.30 0.50
N PRO A 31 -8.36 -14.92 -0.74
CA PRO A 31 -9.18 -13.73 -1.02
C PRO A 31 -10.52 -13.71 -0.27
N VAL A 32 -11.10 -14.88 0.00
CA VAL A 32 -12.38 -15.02 0.74
C VAL A 32 -12.21 -14.68 2.23
N LEU A 33 -10.99 -14.70 2.77
CA LEU A 33 -10.75 -14.43 4.18
C LEU A 33 -11.21 -13.02 4.57
N HIS A 34 -11.11 -12.03 3.69
CA HIS A 34 -11.53 -10.67 4.01
C HIS A 34 -13.03 -10.58 4.28
N SER A 35 -13.86 -11.08 3.35
CA SER A 35 -15.32 -11.10 3.54
C SER A 35 -15.74 -12.03 4.68
N ASP A 36 -15.08 -13.18 4.85
CA ASP A 36 -15.34 -14.05 5.99
C ASP A 36 -15.07 -13.36 7.33
N LEU A 37 -13.97 -12.61 7.45
CA LEU A 37 -13.66 -11.85 8.67
C LEU A 37 -14.75 -10.82 8.96
N GLU A 38 -15.19 -10.08 7.95
CA GLU A 38 -16.22 -9.04 8.07
C GLU A 38 -17.56 -9.60 8.53
N TYR A 39 -18.05 -10.67 7.90
CA TYR A 39 -19.40 -11.19 8.17
C TYR A 39 -19.45 -12.20 9.32
N ASN A 40 -18.40 -13.02 9.48
CA ASN A 40 -18.45 -14.19 10.37
C ASN A 40 -17.57 -14.05 11.62
N TYR A 41 -16.60 -13.13 11.65
CA TYR A 41 -15.64 -12.98 12.76
C TYR A 41 -15.46 -11.52 13.21
N PRO A 42 -16.48 -10.89 13.81
CA PRO A 42 -16.49 -9.46 14.11
C PRO A 42 -15.34 -9.01 15.03
N GLU A 43 -14.89 -9.84 15.97
CA GLU A 43 -13.74 -9.52 16.82
C GLU A 43 -12.44 -9.43 16.01
N ALA A 44 -12.20 -10.39 15.12
CA ALA A 44 -11.03 -10.37 14.24
C ALA A 44 -11.10 -9.23 13.22
N TRP A 45 -12.30 -8.89 12.76
CA TRP A 45 -12.55 -7.72 11.91
C TRP A 45 -12.18 -6.40 12.60
N VAL A 46 -12.49 -6.25 13.89
CA VAL A 46 -12.07 -5.08 14.66
C VAL A 46 -10.54 -4.96 14.70
N TYR A 47 -9.83 -6.04 15.00
CA TYR A 47 -8.36 -6.03 15.00
C TYR A 47 -7.76 -5.68 13.63
N LEU A 48 -8.36 -6.18 12.55
CA LEU A 48 -7.91 -5.87 11.19
C LEU A 48 -8.10 -4.37 10.88
N ASN A 49 -9.25 -3.81 11.24
CA ASN A 49 -9.52 -2.38 11.09
C ASN A 49 -8.59 -1.51 11.95
N GLU A 50 -8.28 -1.92 13.17
CA GLU A 50 -7.31 -1.23 14.02
C GLU A 50 -5.90 -1.27 13.43
N TYR A 51 -5.51 -2.38 12.80
CA TYR A 51 -4.24 -2.48 12.10
C TYR A 51 -4.15 -1.50 10.93
N PHE A 52 -5.17 -1.43 10.08
CA PHE A 52 -5.21 -0.49 8.95
C PHE A 52 -5.28 0.97 9.41
N ASN A 53 -6.21 1.30 10.30
CA ASN A 53 -6.42 2.67 10.77
C ASN A 53 -5.35 3.17 11.76
N GLY A 54 -4.57 2.27 12.35
CA GLY A 54 -3.46 2.57 13.24
C GLY A 54 -2.11 2.44 12.53
N PHE A 55 -1.63 1.21 12.40
CA PHE A 55 -0.25 0.94 11.96
C PHE A 55 0.00 1.33 10.50
N VAL A 56 -0.90 0.95 9.59
CA VAL A 56 -0.74 1.28 8.16
C VAL A 56 -0.88 2.78 7.93
N TYR A 57 -1.87 3.42 8.56
CA TYR A 57 -2.02 4.88 8.56
C TYR A 57 -0.73 5.58 9.01
N GLU A 58 -0.18 5.22 10.17
CA GLU A 58 0.99 5.89 10.73
C GLU A 58 2.23 5.70 9.83
N SER A 59 2.41 4.50 9.28
CA SER A 59 3.45 4.21 8.31
C SER A 59 3.37 5.13 7.09
N LEU A 60 2.18 5.28 6.50
CA LEU A 60 1.96 6.13 5.34
C LEU A 60 2.16 7.60 5.68
N TYR A 61 1.59 8.05 6.79
CA TYR A 61 1.68 9.44 7.24
C TYR A 61 3.14 9.89 7.41
N GLN A 62 3.96 9.09 8.09
CA GLN A 62 5.38 9.39 8.28
C GLN A 62 6.16 9.39 6.96
N ASN A 63 5.87 8.45 6.06
CA ASN A 63 6.46 8.39 4.73
C ASN A 63 6.12 9.65 3.90
N LEU A 64 4.84 10.07 3.92
CA LEU A 64 4.35 11.26 3.22
C LEU A 64 5.01 12.54 3.74
N ILE A 65 5.08 12.74 5.07
CA ILE A 65 5.77 13.90 5.67
C ILE A 65 7.24 13.93 5.25
N ARG A 66 7.93 12.80 5.36
CA ARG A 66 9.34 12.70 4.94
C ARG A 66 9.51 13.03 3.47
N GLY A 67 8.64 12.52 2.61
CA GLY A 67 8.71 12.78 1.17
C GLY A 67 8.46 14.23 0.80
N GLN A 68 7.51 14.91 1.47
CA GLN A 68 7.33 16.36 1.32
C GLN A 68 8.56 17.15 1.81
N LYS A 69 9.15 16.73 2.93
CA LYS A 69 10.34 17.37 3.53
C LYS A 69 11.56 17.28 2.60
N VAL A 70 11.79 16.11 2.00
CA VAL A 70 12.94 15.90 1.07
C VAL A 70 12.62 16.25 -0.39
N GLY A 71 11.39 16.71 -0.67
CA GLY A 71 11.00 17.24 -1.98
C GLY A 71 10.61 16.20 -3.04
N VAL A 72 10.47 14.93 -2.68
CA VAL A 72 10.04 13.87 -3.62
C VAL A 72 8.52 13.72 -3.73
N TYR A 73 7.76 14.33 -2.81
CA TYR A 73 6.31 14.47 -2.90
C TYR A 73 5.92 15.96 -2.97
N HIS A 74 4.80 16.26 -3.63
CA HIS A 74 4.28 17.62 -3.71
C HIS A 74 3.85 18.15 -2.34
N LYS A 75 4.11 19.43 -2.07
CA LYS A 75 3.81 20.07 -0.76
C LYS A 75 2.35 20.52 -0.59
N GLN A 76 1.53 20.37 -1.63
CA GLN A 76 0.18 20.95 -1.67
C GLN A 76 -0.87 20.09 -0.97
N PHE A 77 -0.68 18.77 -0.90
CA PHE A 77 -1.61 17.89 -0.21
C PHE A 77 -1.34 17.85 1.30
N LYS A 78 -2.38 17.54 2.07
CA LYS A 78 -2.30 17.33 3.52
C LYS A 78 -1.99 15.87 3.83
N PRO A 79 -0.80 15.52 4.36
CA PRO A 79 -0.40 14.12 4.58
C PRO A 79 -1.38 13.34 5.44
N GLU A 80 -1.98 13.96 6.46
CA GLU A 80 -2.92 13.32 7.37
C GLU A 80 -4.22 12.89 6.68
N ILE A 81 -4.65 13.63 5.65
CA ILE A 81 -5.85 13.30 4.88
C ILE A 81 -5.52 12.20 3.86
N VAL A 82 -4.42 12.37 3.13
CA VAL A 82 -4.01 11.42 2.08
C VAL A 82 -3.66 10.05 2.67
N ALA A 83 -3.00 10.01 3.84
CA ALA A 83 -2.74 8.75 4.54
C ALA A 83 -4.03 8.04 4.96
N ARG A 84 -5.05 8.77 5.45
CA ARG A 84 -6.36 8.17 5.79
C ARG A 84 -7.06 7.62 4.57
N PHE A 85 -7.07 8.36 3.45
CA PHE A 85 -7.68 7.87 2.21
C PHE A 85 -7.08 6.53 1.79
N PHE A 86 -5.76 6.43 1.78
CA PHE A 86 -5.12 5.18 1.39
C PHE A 86 -5.34 4.07 2.41
N ALA A 87 -5.07 4.34 3.70
CA ALA A 87 -5.13 3.32 4.75
C ALA A 87 -6.54 2.75 4.96
N THR A 88 -7.58 3.59 4.82
CA THR A 88 -8.97 3.16 5.01
C THR A 88 -9.58 2.56 3.74
N ARG A 89 -9.04 2.85 2.54
CA ARG A 89 -9.62 2.35 1.27
C ARG A 89 -8.81 1.25 0.59
N ILE A 90 -7.68 0.85 1.17
CA ILE A 90 -6.87 -0.25 0.63
C ILE A 90 -7.61 -1.60 0.70
N ASP A 91 -8.61 -1.71 1.58
CA ASP A 91 -9.48 -2.89 1.72
C ASP A 91 -10.26 -3.23 0.44
N ILE A 92 -10.57 -2.25 -0.41
CA ILE A 92 -11.29 -2.46 -1.68
C ILE A 92 -10.60 -3.47 -2.61
N ILE A 93 -9.29 -3.68 -2.46
CA ILE A 93 -8.53 -4.65 -3.27
C ILE A 93 -8.93 -6.10 -2.97
N PHE A 94 -9.66 -6.34 -1.87
CA PHE A 94 -10.20 -7.64 -1.48
C PHE A 94 -11.67 -7.84 -1.85
N ASP A 95 -12.31 -6.83 -2.45
CA ASP A 95 -13.70 -6.92 -2.87
C ASP A 95 -13.81 -7.89 -4.06
N GLY A 96 -14.34 -9.09 -3.78
CA GLY A 96 -14.50 -10.15 -4.79
C GLY A 96 -15.65 -9.92 -5.78
N GLU A 97 -16.55 -8.97 -5.51
CA GLU A 97 -17.58 -8.55 -6.48
C GLU A 97 -16.98 -7.58 -7.50
N LEU A 98 -16.11 -6.66 -7.06
CA LEU A 98 -15.40 -5.74 -7.94
C LEU A 98 -14.22 -6.39 -8.66
N PHE A 99 -13.50 -7.29 -7.98
CA PHE A 99 -12.29 -7.94 -8.48
C PHE A 99 -12.37 -9.46 -8.32
N PRO A 100 -13.19 -10.14 -9.14
CA PRO A 100 -13.32 -11.58 -9.09
C PRO A 100 -11.98 -12.29 -9.36
N SER A 101 -11.64 -13.28 -8.52
CA SER A 101 -10.34 -13.97 -8.53
C SER A 101 -10.06 -14.82 -9.77
N TYR A 102 -11.10 -15.14 -10.57
CA TYR A 102 -10.93 -15.81 -11.86
C TYR A 102 -10.43 -14.87 -12.97
N GLU A 103 -10.51 -13.55 -12.76
CA GLU A 103 -10.13 -12.52 -13.73
C GLU A 103 -8.95 -11.68 -13.24
N PHE A 104 -8.92 -11.36 -11.95
CA PHE A 104 -7.90 -10.50 -11.35
C PHE A 104 -7.08 -11.23 -10.30
N ASN A 105 -5.77 -10.99 -10.29
CA ASN A 105 -4.91 -11.43 -9.20
C ASN A 105 -4.57 -10.25 -8.27
N PHE A 106 -4.37 -10.57 -6.98
CA PHE A 106 -4.10 -9.59 -5.93
C PHE A 106 -2.95 -8.63 -6.27
N LYS A 107 -1.84 -9.17 -6.81
CA LYS A 107 -0.65 -8.38 -7.11
C LYS A 107 -0.97 -7.25 -8.08
N ASP A 108 -1.70 -7.55 -9.16
CA ASP A 108 -2.00 -6.56 -10.19
C ASP A 108 -2.94 -5.47 -9.65
N ILE A 109 -3.99 -5.84 -8.90
CA ILE A 109 -4.91 -4.88 -8.28
C ILE A 109 -4.14 -3.96 -7.31
N TYR A 110 -3.30 -4.53 -6.46
CA TYR A 110 -2.50 -3.78 -5.49
C TYR A 110 -1.51 -2.82 -6.16
N ILE A 111 -0.83 -3.26 -7.22
CA ILE A 111 0.11 -2.41 -7.96
C ILE A 111 -0.63 -1.25 -8.62
N GLU A 112 -1.75 -1.48 -9.29
CA GLU A 112 -2.51 -0.40 -9.93
C GLU A 112 -3.04 0.60 -8.88
N TYR A 113 -3.55 0.11 -7.74
CA TYR A 113 -3.96 0.96 -6.62
C TYR A 113 -2.80 1.81 -6.08
N LEU A 114 -1.64 1.19 -5.81
CA LEU A 114 -0.45 1.89 -5.34
C LEU A 114 0.06 2.90 -6.38
N MET A 115 0.04 2.55 -7.67
CA MET A 115 0.49 3.45 -8.73
C MET A 115 -0.44 4.65 -8.92
N TYR A 116 -1.77 4.49 -8.76
CA TYR A 116 -2.67 5.64 -8.70
C TYR A 116 -2.28 6.58 -7.57
N HIS A 117 -2.05 6.04 -6.37
CA HIS A 117 -1.62 6.83 -5.23
C HIS A 117 -0.29 7.53 -5.49
N MET A 118 0.76 6.79 -5.86
CA MET A 118 2.11 7.32 -6.08
C MET A 118 2.10 8.40 -7.16
N ASN A 119 1.44 8.18 -8.30
CA ASN A 119 1.36 9.17 -9.37
C ASN A 119 0.62 10.45 -8.96
N SER A 120 -0.29 10.39 -7.99
CA SER A 120 -1.00 11.57 -7.48
C SER A 120 -0.16 12.43 -6.52
N ILE A 121 0.85 11.84 -5.86
CA ILE A 121 1.60 12.52 -4.79
C ILE A 121 3.03 12.90 -5.17
N VAL A 122 3.66 12.20 -6.11
CA VAL A 122 5.08 12.42 -6.46
C VAL A 122 5.32 13.75 -7.13
N SER A 123 6.38 14.46 -6.71
CA SER A 123 6.86 15.64 -7.43
C SER A 123 7.56 15.27 -8.73
N ASP A 124 7.96 16.25 -9.55
CA ASP A 124 8.77 15.98 -10.76
C ASP A 124 10.08 15.27 -10.44
N GLU A 125 10.71 15.61 -9.30
CA GLU A 125 11.89 14.91 -8.81
C GLU A 125 11.54 13.49 -8.36
N GLY A 126 10.46 13.34 -7.61
CA GLY A 126 9.95 12.04 -7.20
C GLY A 126 9.62 11.14 -8.38
N LYS A 127 9.04 11.69 -9.44
CA LYS A 127 8.68 10.98 -10.66
C LYS A 127 9.91 10.41 -11.36
N ARG A 128 11.04 11.13 -11.36
CA ARG A 128 12.31 10.60 -11.88
C ARG A 128 12.75 9.36 -11.10
N ILE A 129 12.68 9.39 -9.76
CA ILE A 129 13.01 8.23 -8.92
C ILE A 129 12.01 7.09 -9.16
N LEU A 130 10.72 7.39 -9.19
CA LEU A 130 9.65 6.41 -9.42
C LEU A 130 9.86 5.65 -10.73
N ASN A 131 10.24 6.34 -11.80
CA ASN A 131 10.51 5.74 -13.11
C ASN A 131 11.78 4.86 -13.14
N THR A 132 12.64 4.89 -12.11
CA THR A 132 13.78 3.96 -11.99
C THR A 132 13.41 2.63 -11.33
N LEU A 133 12.19 2.50 -10.82
CA LEU A 133 11.70 1.36 -10.07
C LEU A 133 10.61 0.65 -10.88
N ASP A 134 10.74 -0.67 -11.04
CA ASP A 134 9.76 -1.47 -11.76
C ASP A 134 8.86 -2.23 -10.79
N PHE A 135 7.73 -1.63 -10.42
CA PHE A 135 6.76 -2.24 -9.52
C PHE A 135 6.12 -3.50 -10.12
N LYS A 136 6.03 -3.61 -11.46
CA LYS A 136 5.42 -4.77 -12.13
C LYS A 136 6.32 -6.01 -12.05
N LEU A 137 7.63 -5.82 -11.92
CA LEU A 137 8.59 -6.90 -11.69
C LEU A 137 8.68 -7.37 -10.24
N LEU A 138 7.99 -6.72 -9.29
CA LEU A 138 7.92 -7.19 -7.90
C LEU A 138 7.34 -8.61 -7.83
N THR A 139 7.91 -9.46 -6.99
CA THR A 139 7.72 -10.91 -7.11
C THR A 139 6.53 -11.42 -6.30
N ASN A 140 5.74 -12.31 -6.90
CA ASN A 140 5.07 -13.42 -6.21
C ASN A 140 6.04 -14.60 -6.34
N ALA A 141 6.89 -14.90 -5.37
CA ALA A 141 7.94 -15.91 -5.57
C ALA A 141 7.38 -17.25 -6.11
N ALA A 142 7.65 -17.53 -7.38
CA ALA A 142 7.93 -18.85 -7.90
C ALA A 142 9.38 -18.81 -8.41
N ARG A 143 10.31 -19.21 -7.54
CA ARG A 143 11.51 -19.94 -7.93
C ARG A 143 11.40 -21.32 -7.30
#